data_AF-A0AAV6UVN6-F1
#
_entry.id   AF-A0AAV6UVN6-F1
#
_cell.length_a   1.000
_cell.length_b   1.000
_cell.length_c   1.000
_cell.angle_alpha   90.00
_cell.angle_beta   90.00
_cell.angle_gamma   90.00
#
_symmetry.space_group_name_H-M   'P 1'
#
loop_
_entity.id
_entity.type
_entity.pdbx_description
1 polymer ?
#
loop_
_entity_poly.entity_id
_entity_poly.type
_entity_poly.pdbx_seq_one_letter_code
_entity_poly.pdbx_strand_id
1 'polypeptide(L)'
;MLSSIKISTENSTLDMDETTTYLDGRYVSAPEAIWRLSEFNMSYKSHTVIRLAVHLPHQQQVVFIGGQETDAAERAAAKYTTLTAWFQLNRDVSQAEIYTYSEIPNHLGQLDLRTFVLWMESSVKHFSKHVK
;
A
#
# COMPACT_ATOMS: atom_id res chain seq x y z
N MET A 1 -20.94 -21.99 24.61
CA MET A 1 -21.93 -20.90 24.75
C MET A 1 -22.22 -20.43 23.33
N LEU A 2 -23.42 -20.70 22.83
CA LEU A 2 -23.77 -20.55 21.41
C LEU A 2 -23.98 -19.06 21.09
N SER A 3 -23.23 -18.50 20.15
CA SER A 3 -23.58 -17.21 19.55
C SER A 3 -24.80 -17.44 18.65
N SER A 4 -25.96 -16.93 19.07
CA SER A 4 -27.21 -17.04 18.32
C SER A 4 -27.18 -16.06 17.15
N ILE A 5 -27.05 -16.59 15.92
CA ILE A 5 -27.33 -15.83 14.70
C ILE A 5 -28.84 -15.57 14.67
N LYS A 6 -29.26 -14.34 14.99
CA LYS A 6 -30.64 -13.91 14.80
C LYS A 6 -30.81 -13.50 13.33
N ILE A 7 -31.47 -14.35 12.54
CA ILE A 7 -31.94 -13.98 11.21
C ILE A 7 -33.25 -13.22 11.41
N SER A 8 -33.21 -11.89 11.31
CA SER A 8 -34.41 -11.05 11.34
C SER A 8 -35.08 -11.09 9.96
N THR A 9 -36.26 -11.71 9.88
CA THR A 9 -37.14 -11.62 8.72
C THR A 9 -37.72 -10.20 8.64
N GLU A 10 -37.35 -9.53 7.55
CA GLU A 10 -37.92 -8.35 6.89
C GLU A 10 -38.42 -7.14 7.74
N ASN A 11 -37.77 -6.00 7.45
CA ASN A 11 -38.24 -4.63 7.65
C ASN A 11 -38.30 -4.10 9.10
N SER A 12 -37.21 -4.29 9.86
CA SER A 12 -36.96 -3.57 11.11
C SER A 12 -35.59 -2.91 11.02
N THR A 13 -35.51 -1.61 11.34
CA THR A 13 -34.26 -0.86 11.48
C THR A 13 -33.26 -1.72 12.24
N LEU A 14 -32.10 -1.99 11.64
CA LEU A 14 -31.01 -2.72 12.27
C LEU A 14 -30.54 -1.92 13.49
N ASP A 15 -31.17 -2.16 14.64
CA ASP A 15 -30.72 -1.69 15.95
C ASP A 15 -29.47 -2.50 16.30
N MET A 16 -28.40 -2.19 15.58
CA MET A 16 -27.09 -2.81 15.75
C MET A 16 -26.42 -2.06 16.90
N ASP A 17 -26.41 -2.67 18.08
CA ASP A 17 -25.63 -2.16 19.20
C ASP A 17 -24.14 -2.25 18.85
N GLU A 18 -23.57 -1.12 18.47
CA GLU A 18 -22.15 -0.96 18.15
C GLU A 18 -21.26 -1.39 19.32
N THR A 19 -21.71 -1.17 20.56
CA THR A 19 -20.94 -1.53 21.76
C THR A 19 -20.78 -3.04 21.89
N THR A 20 -21.89 -3.78 21.76
CA THR A 20 -21.87 -5.25 21.78
C THR A 20 -21.08 -5.80 20.57
N THR A 21 -21.28 -5.24 19.38
CA THR A 21 -20.55 -5.66 18.17
C THR A 21 -19.03 -5.47 18.30
N TYR A 22 -18.61 -4.37 18.92
CA TYR A 22 -17.21 -4.07 19.18
C TYR A 22 -16.59 -5.01 20.23
N LEU A 23 -17.34 -5.37 21.27
CA LEU A 23 -16.91 -6.33 22.29
C LEU A 23 -16.80 -7.75 21.71
N ASP A 24 -17.81 -8.18 20.96
CA ASP A 24 -17.84 -9.50 20.31
C ASP A 24 -16.74 -9.64 19.25
N GLY A 25 -16.44 -8.58 18.50
CA GLY A 25 -15.33 -8.57 17.54
C GLY A 25 -13.93 -8.73 18.17
N ARG A 26 -13.80 -8.58 19.49
CA ARG A 26 -12.55 -8.78 20.25
C ARG A 26 -12.54 -10.08 21.04
N TYR A 27 -13.63 -10.85 21.03
CA TYR A 27 -13.70 -12.10 21.76
C TYR A 27 -12.83 -13.16 21.08
N VAL A 28 -11.81 -13.62 21.81
CA VAL A 28 -10.97 -14.77 21.40
C VAL A 28 -11.56 -16.02 22.03
N SER A 29 -11.96 -16.98 21.20
CA SER A 29 -12.53 -18.23 21.68
C SER A 29 -11.48 -19.09 22.40
N ALA A 30 -11.91 -19.94 23.36
CA ALA A 30 -11.02 -20.87 24.05
C ALA A 30 -10.09 -21.71 23.13
N PRO A 31 -10.57 -22.30 22.01
CA PRO A 31 -9.68 -23.02 21.09
C PRO A 31 -8.68 -22.10 20.38
N GLU A 32 -9.06 -20.87 20.02
CA GLU A 32 -8.14 -19.89 19.42
C GLU A 32 -7.06 -19.44 20.42
N ALA A 33 -7.42 -19.26 21.70
CA ALA A 33 -6.47 -18.93 22.76
C ALA A 33 -5.44 -20.04 22.97
N ILE A 34 -5.85 -21.31 22.98
CA ILE A 34 -4.94 -22.46 23.04
C ILE A 34 -4.03 -22.50 21.81
N TRP A 35 -4.56 -22.18 20.63
CA TRP A 35 -3.79 -22.13 19.38
C TRP A 35 -2.66 -21.09 19.45
N ARG A 36 -2.96 -19.90 20.01
CA ARG A 36 -1.98 -18.83 20.24
C ARG A 36 -0.96 -19.22 21.31
N LEU A 37 -1.39 -19.82 22.42
CA LEU A 37 -0.51 -20.29 23.51
C LEU A 37 0.43 -21.41 23.06
N SER A 38 0.01 -22.21 22.07
CA SER A 38 0.79 -23.30 21.51
C SER A 38 1.70 -22.85 20.35
N GLU A 39 1.82 -21.53 20.12
CA GLU A 39 2.63 -20.92 19.06
C GLU A 39 2.32 -21.43 17.64
N PHE A 40 1.11 -21.95 17.42
CA PHE A 40 0.72 -22.39 16.08
C PHE A 40 0.50 -21.20 15.16
N ASN A 41 0.97 -21.33 13.92
CA ASN A 41 0.79 -20.27 12.93
C ASN A 41 -0.70 -20.10 12.60
N MET A 42 -1.29 -18.96 12.99
CA MET A 42 -2.72 -18.66 12.77
C MET A 42 -3.04 -18.30 11.32
N SER A 43 -2.05 -17.85 10.55
CA SER A 43 -2.27 -17.41 9.18
C SER A 43 -1.16 -17.90 8.28
N TYR A 44 -1.50 -18.80 7.36
CA TYR A 44 -0.65 -19.08 6.22
C TYR A 44 -0.90 -18.01 5.15
N LYS A 45 0.12 -17.21 4.83
CA LYS A 45 0.07 -16.28 3.69
C LYS A 45 0.72 -16.97 2.51
N SER A 46 -0.06 -17.25 1.48
CA SER A 46 0.45 -17.83 0.23
C SER A 46 1.31 -16.85 -0.57
N HIS A 47 1.13 -15.54 -0.36
CA HIS A 47 1.81 -14.49 -1.13
C HIS A 47 2.23 -13.32 -0.23
N THR A 48 3.30 -12.64 -0.61
CA THR A 48 3.80 -11.43 0.08
C THR A 48 2.88 -10.25 -0.19
N VAL A 49 2.41 -9.60 0.87
CA VAL A 49 1.63 -8.35 0.76
C VAL A 49 2.57 -7.17 0.85
N ILE A 50 2.63 -6.37 -0.22
CA ILE A 50 3.42 -5.13 -0.28
C ILE A 50 2.46 -3.95 -0.14
N ARG A 51 2.73 -3.06 0.81
CA ARG A 51 1.95 -1.81 0.94
C ARG A 51 2.40 -0.82 -0.13
N LEU A 52 1.49 -0.45 -1.01
CA LEU A 52 1.69 0.64 -1.96
C LEU A 52 1.55 1.97 -1.24
N ALA A 53 2.50 2.88 -1.47
CA ALA A 53 2.42 4.26 -1.02
C ALA A 53 1.43 5.03 -1.91
N VAL A 54 0.14 4.78 -1.72
CA VAL A 54 -0.94 5.47 -2.43
C VAL A 54 -1.24 6.76 -1.68
N HIS A 55 -1.02 7.89 -2.36
CA HIS A 55 -1.29 9.23 -1.85
C HIS A 55 -2.16 9.98 -2.85
N LEU A 56 -2.97 10.92 -2.36
CA LEU A 56 -3.63 11.88 -3.23
C LEU A 56 -2.59 12.80 -3.89
N PRO A 57 -2.92 13.42 -5.04
CA PRO A 57 -2.02 14.36 -5.69
C PRO A 57 -1.53 15.44 -4.71
N HIS A 58 -0.21 15.63 -4.62
CA HIS A 58 0.44 16.58 -3.71
C HIS A 58 0.28 16.29 -2.20
N GLN A 59 -0.20 15.11 -1.82
CA GLN A 59 -0.30 14.67 -0.42
C GLN A 59 0.65 13.52 -0.09
N GLN A 60 1.82 13.50 -0.75
CA GLN A 60 2.84 12.52 -0.48
C GLN A 60 3.50 12.82 0.88
N GLN A 61 3.72 11.77 1.67
CA GLN A 61 4.39 11.93 2.96
C GLN A 61 5.88 12.27 2.75
N VAL A 62 6.34 13.33 3.40
CA VAL A 62 7.74 13.79 3.38
C VAL A 62 8.28 13.85 4.80
N VAL A 63 9.44 13.25 5.02
CA VAL A 63 10.18 13.37 6.28
C VAL A 63 11.21 14.48 6.11
N PHE A 64 11.20 15.46 6.99
CA PHE A 64 12.10 16.61 6.96
C PHE A 64 12.76 16.84 8.32
N ILE A 65 13.85 17.61 8.31
CA ILE A 65 14.51 18.12 9.51
C ILE A 65 13.98 19.55 9.71
N GLY A 66 13.63 19.92 10.95
CA GLY A 66 13.09 21.26 11.24
C GLY A 66 13.99 22.38 10.70
N GLY A 67 13.38 23.37 10.06
CA GLY A 67 14.07 24.46 9.35
C GLY A 67 14.48 24.15 7.91
N GLN A 68 14.16 22.97 7.38
CA GLN A 68 14.35 22.58 5.97
C GLN A 68 13.04 22.11 5.31
N GLU A 69 11.90 22.63 5.77
CA GLU A 69 10.57 22.24 5.30
C GLU A 69 10.41 22.46 3.80
N THR A 70 10.86 23.62 3.30
CA THR A 70 10.74 24.04 1.90
C THR A 70 11.61 23.18 0.99
N ASP A 71 12.89 23.01 1.32
CA ASP A 71 13.82 22.17 0.56
C ASP A 71 13.38 20.70 0.53
N ALA A 72 12.81 20.20 1.63
CA ALA A 72 12.31 18.84 1.69
C ALA A 72 11.08 18.65 0.80
N ALA A 73 10.16 19.62 0.77
CA ALA A 73 8.99 19.60 -0.10
C ALA A 73 9.38 19.65 -1.59
N GLU A 74 10.31 20.53 -1.97
CA GLU A 74 10.82 20.62 -3.33
C GLU A 74 11.52 19.31 -3.76
N ARG A 75 12.34 18.75 -2.87
CA ARG A 75 13.04 17.49 -3.13
C ARG A 75 12.06 16.32 -3.27
N ALA A 76 10.98 16.31 -2.50
CA ALA A 76 9.94 15.30 -2.61
C ALA A 76 9.11 15.44 -3.89
N ALA A 77 8.79 16.67 -4.30
CA ALA A 77 8.10 16.94 -5.56
C ALA A 77 8.94 16.53 -6.78
N ALA A 78 10.27 16.68 -6.69
CA ALA A 78 11.21 16.24 -7.73
C ALA A 78 11.47 14.72 -7.72
N LYS A 79 11.01 13.99 -6.71
CA LYS A 79 11.30 12.57 -6.53
C LYS A 79 10.14 11.70 -6.98
N TYR A 80 10.45 10.66 -7.77
CA TYR A 80 9.46 9.65 -8.13
C TYR A 80 9.31 8.60 -7.03
N THR A 81 8.07 8.30 -6.66
CA THR A 81 7.77 7.06 -5.92
C THR A 81 7.69 5.89 -6.89
N THR A 82 7.80 4.66 -6.40
CA THR A 82 7.59 3.47 -7.24
C THR A 82 6.20 3.44 -7.88
N LEU A 83 5.17 4.00 -7.24
CA LEU A 83 3.82 4.10 -7.81
C LEU A 83 3.73 5.19 -8.89
N THR A 84 4.29 6.36 -8.65
CA THR A 84 4.32 7.45 -9.63
C THR A 84 5.13 7.06 -10.87
N ALA A 85 6.25 6.35 -10.66
CA ALA A 85 7.06 5.80 -11.73
C ALA A 85 6.32 4.71 -12.52
N TRP A 86 5.52 3.87 -11.84
CA TRP A 86 4.64 2.92 -12.50
C TRP A 86 3.60 3.61 -13.39
N PHE A 87 2.96 4.69 -12.92
CA PHE A 87 2.01 5.44 -13.74
C PHE A 87 2.67 6.05 -14.99
N GLN A 88 3.90 6.57 -14.87
CA GLN A 88 4.66 7.08 -16.01
C GLN A 88 5.02 5.96 -16.99
N LEU A 89 5.47 4.81 -16.48
CA LEU A 89 5.80 3.66 -17.31
C LEU A 89 4.58 3.17 -18.12
N ASN A 90 3.40 3.13 -17.52
CA ASN A 90 2.15 2.79 -18.23
C ASN A 90 1.79 3.81 -19.31
N ARG A 91 2.17 5.08 -19.14
CA ARG A 91 1.94 6.12 -20.15
C ARG A 91 2.91 5.99 -21.33
N ASP A 92 4.17 5.69 -21.06
CA ASP A 92 5.24 5.75 -22.06
C ASP A 92 5.47 4.41 -22.78
N VAL A 93 5.13 3.28 -22.14
CA VAL A 93 5.36 1.92 -22.65
C VAL A 93 4.03 1.19 -22.78
N SER A 94 3.52 1.05 -24.00
CA SER A 94 2.27 0.32 -24.29
C SER A 94 2.30 -1.15 -23.85
N GLN A 95 3.48 -1.75 -23.74
CA GLN A 95 3.65 -3.12 -23.25
C GLN A 95 3.48 -3.24 -21.73
N ALA A 96 3.64 -2.13 -20.98
CA ALA A 96 3.52 -2.11 -19.53
C ALA A 96 2.05 -2.15 -19.05
N GLU A 97 1.09 -1.73 -19.90
CA GLU A 97 -0.36 -1.77 -19.59
C GLU A 97 -0.87 -3.20 -19.34
N ILE A 98 -0.15 -4.21 -19.83
CA ILE A 98 -0.52 -5.63 -19.73
C ILE A 98 -0.12 -6.21 -18.37
N TYR A 99 0.79 -5.55 -17.63
CA TYR A 99 1.37 -6.09 -16.41
C TYR A 99 0.89 -5.36 -15.15
N THR A 100 0.52 -6.13 -14.13
CA THR A 100 0.18 -5.57 -12.82
C THR A 100 1.43 -4.96 -12.17
N TYR A 101 1.25 -3.98 -11.27
CA TYR A 101 2.35 -3.38 -10.48
C TYR A 101 3.33 -4.41 -9.89
N SER A 102 2.82 -5.54 -9.38
CA SER A 102 3.63 -6.61 -8.78
C SER A 102 4.40 -7.47 -9.81
N GLU A 103 3.97 -7.47 -11.06
CA GLU A 103 4.48 -8.36 -12.11
C GLU A 103 5.54 -7.68 -12.98
N ILE A 104 5.51 -6.35 -13.05
CA ILE A 104 6.46 -5.54 -13.82
C ILE A 104 7.94 -5.85 -13.52
N PRO A 105 8.37 -5.97 -12.25
CA PRO A 105 9.76 -6.31 -11.95
C PRO A 105 10.20 -7.67 -12.52
N ASN A 106 9.26 -8.61 -12.71
CA ASN A 106 9.54 -9.95 -13.23
C ASN A 106 9.50 -10.03 -14.76
N HIS A 107 8.75 -9.15 -15.43
CA HIS A 107 8.55 -9.19 -16.88
C HIS A 107 9.42 -8.22 -17.66
N LEU A 108 9.74 -7.05 -17.11
CA LEU A 108 10.60 -6.07 -17.77
C LEU A 108 12.04 -6.23 -17.30
N GLY A 109 12.65 -7.36 -17.66
CA GLY A 109 13.92 -7.93 -17.19
C GLY A 109 15.21 -7.09 -17.26
N GLN A 110 15.13 -5.77 -17.21
CA GLN A 110 16.26 -4.83 -17.01
C GLN A 110 15.89 -3.56 -16.24
N LEU A 111 14.63 -3.38 -15.85
CA LEU A 111 14.14 -2.21 -15.13
C LEU A 111 13.20 -2.67 -14.02
N ASP A 112 13.75 -3.15 -12.90
CA ASP A 112 12.97 -3.20 -11.66
C ASP A 112 12.48 -1.77 -11.35
N LEU A 113 11.32 -1.63 -10.71
CA LEU A 113 10.75 -0.30 -10.41
C LEU A 113 11.72 0.57 -9.63
N ARG A 114 12.62 -0.02 -8.81
CA ARG A 114 13.69 0.72 -8.14
C ARG A 114 14.79 1.16 -9.10
N THR A 115 15.20 0.32 -10.05
CA THR A 115 16.19 0.69 -11.08
C THR A 115 15.62 1.70 -12.07
N PHE A 116 14.33 1.60 -12.42
CA PHE A 116 13.65 2.58 -13.25
C PHE A 116 13.51 3.93 -12.54
N VAL A 117 13.15 3.95 -11.24
CA VAL A 117 13.17 5.19 -10.44
C VAL A 117 14.57 5.80 -10.42
N LEU A 118 15.64 5.01 -10.24
CA LEU A 118 17.02 5.50 -10.27
C LEU A 118 17.46 6.00 -11.65
N TRP A 119 17.01 5.35 -12.73
CA TRP A 119 17.25 5.77 -14.11
C TRP A 119 16.52 7.07 -14.44
N MET A 120 15.26 7.22 -14.01
CA MET A 120 14.48 8.46 -14.12
C MET A 120 15.12 9.60 -13.33
N GLU A 121 15.49 9.35 -12.07
CA GLU A 121 16.18 10.34 -11.23
C GLU A 121 17.54 10.75 -11.80
N SER A 122 18.28 9.84 -12.45
CA SER A 122 19.55 10.15 -13.14
C SER A 122 19.35 10.91 -14.44
N SER A 123 18.32 10.58 -15.22
CA SER A 123 18.00 11.24 -16.50
C SER A 123 17.54 12.67 -16.27
N VAL A 124 16.72 12.93 -15.23
CA VAL A 124 16.31 14.28 -14.83
C VAL A 124 17.52 15.14 -14.41
N LYS A 125 18.48 14.57 -13.67
CA LYS A 125 19.71 15.27 -13.29
C LYS A 125 20.62 15.59 -14.48
N HIS A 126 20.60 14.75 -15.52
CA HIS A 126 21.37 14.99 -16.74
C HIS A 126 20.74 16.10 -17.60
N PHE A 127 19.41 16.14 -17.68
CA PHE A 127 18.67 17.19 -18.38
C PHE A 127 18.81 18.57 -17.70
N SER A 128 18.85 18.60 -16.36
CA SER A 128 19.05 19.82 -15.58
C SER A 128 20.43 20.46 -15.77
N LYS A 129 21.46 19.72 -16.22
CA LYS A 129 22.80 20.28 -16.48
C LYS A 129 22.94 20.99 -17.83
N HIS A 130 21.97 20.83 -18.74
CA HIS A 130 22.00 21.45 -20.07
C HIS A 130 21.05 22.65 -20.23
N VAL A 131 20.35 23.04 -19.14
CA VAL A 131 19.56 24.27 -19.08
C VAL A 131 20.31 25.27 -18.19
N LYS A 132 21.34 25.90 -18.75
CA LYS A 132 21.95 27.15 -18.30
C LYS A 132 22.36 27.96 -19.51
#